data_AF-A0A6L7GLD4-F1
#
_entry.id   AF-A0A6L7GLD4-F1
#
_cell.length_a   1.000
_cell.length_b   1.000
_cell.length_c   1.000
_cell.angle_alpha   90.00
_cell.angle_beta   90.00
_cell.angle_gamma   90.00
#
_symmetry.space_group_name_H-M   'P 1'
#
loop_
_entity.id
_entity.type
_entity.pdbx_description
1 polymer ?
#
loop_
_entity_poly.entity_id
_entity_poly.type
_entity_poly.pdbx_seq_one_letter_code
_entity_poly.pdbx_strand_id
1 'polypeptide(L)'
;MARIRPERRTPVDLAVTAAIVVVAVVAGVLVWANSPVRQTESVQAAAPVPEVAPSDQVPAAFAPTWRARSSATLTPAVAQSTVVTADGGTVVGRDPGTGREIWRYSRNLDLCGAIAAWPASNNKVLAAYRNSRGCGEITALDASSGQRAGSRSSDADDRIRLLSDSGYVVSQGPTRLETWGSNLVRGIEYGRVDAPVNPDVQPGRTDCRLLSSAVGGSRVAVIERCANDPGYRLTVLGAVLDDDEDVQQYGSSIITDGSSGPPPVLIAMTSSTIAVYDGGSDPPLPSSDTPAPDGNRTPTIRQFSTDGAPTATNTVNGAQSPPGDGVVVTGGGLTSFYTGAATVVLDASDLRPIYQIPGTIGTGEVMAGQLLLPTPGGVSVRDAATGRELRAMALPRDGRRDEPVSLRVLGADVVEQWGSIVQAYSPG
;
A
#
# COMPACT_ATOMS: atom_id res chain seq x y z
N MET A 1 55.56 -43.16 23.70
CA MET A 1 54.40 -42.23 23.77
C MET A 1 54.41 -41.53 25.11
N ALA A 2 54.79 -40.26 25.15
CA ALA A 2 54.75 -39.46 26.38
C ALA A 2 53.27 -39.21 26.75
N ARG A 3 52.87 -39.62 27.96
CA ARG A 3 51.56 -39.24 28.52
C ARG A 3 51.61 -37.75 28.87
N ILE A 4 50.78 -36.96 28.21
CA ILE A 4 50.54 -35.55 28.54
C ILE A 4 50.05 -35.50 30.00
N ARG A 5 50.72 -34.68 30.83
CA ARG A 5 50.37 -34.47 32.24
C ARG A 5 48.93 -33.94 32.30
N PRO A 6 48.03 -34.48 33.13
CA PRO A 6 46.68 -33.95 33.23
C PRO A 6 46.79 -32.49 33.67
N GLU A 7 46.11 -31.61 32.94
CA GLU A 7 46.01 -30.19 33.23
C GLU A 7 45.63 -30.04 34.71
N ARG A 8 46.52 -29.41 35.49
CA ARG A 8 46.30 -29.24 36.93
C ARG A 8 45.10 -28.32 37.09
N ARG A 9 43.94 -28.88 37.43
CA ARG A 9 42.76 -28.15 37.89
C ARG A 9 43.16 -27.28 39.09
N THR A 10 43.46 -26.00 38.87
CA THR A 10 43.76 -25.06 39.96
C THR A 10 42.45 -24.43 40.48
N PRO A 11 42.40 -23.98 41.75
CA PRO A 11 41.24 -23.26 42.27
C PRO A 11 40.94 -21.97 41.50
N VAL A 12 41.94 -21.36 40.86
CA VAL A 12 41.77 -20.22 39.96
C VAL A 12 41.01 -20.64 38.70
N ASP A 13 41.36 -21.76 38.08
CA ASP A 13 40.65 -22.27 36.90
C ASP A 13 39.17 -22.55 37.22
N LEU A 14 38.87 -23.04 38.43
CA LEU A 14 37.50 -23.24 38.88
C LEU A 14 36.73 -21.94 39.09
N ALA A 15 37.36 -20.92 39.68
CA ALA A 15 36.75 -19.62 39.87
C ALA A 15 36.50 -18.91 38.53
N VAL A 16 37.47 -18.96 37.61
CA VAL A 16 37.33 -18.41 36.25
C VAL A 16 36.25 -19.15 35.47
N THR A 17 36.22 -20.48 35.52
CA THR A 17 35.18 -21.27 34.87
C THR A 17 33.80 -20.94 35.44
N ALA A 18 33.65 -20.84 36.76
CA ALA A 18 32.40 -20.46 37.40
C ALA A 18 31.96 -19.04 36.97
N ALA A 19 32.90 -18.09 36.91
CA ALA A 19 32.62 -16.74 36.44
C ALA A 19 32.16 -16.73 34.97
N ILE A 20 32.83 -17.47 34.08
CA ILE A 20 32.42 -17.61 32.67
C ILE A 20 31.02 -18.21 32.56
N VAL A 21 30.72 -19.26 33.33
CA VAL A 21 29.38 -19.89 33.33
C VAL A 21 28.32 -18.89 33.80
N VAL A 22 28.58 -18.13 34.86
CA VAL A 22 27.66 -17.09 35.33
C VAL A 22 27.45 -16.02 34.25
N VAL A 23 28.52 -15.53 33.61
CA VAL A 23 28.43 -14.54 32.54
C VAL A 23 27.64 -15.09 31.35
N ALA A 24 27.88 -16.33 30.94
CA ALA A 24 27.15 -16.97 29.83
C ALA A 24 25.66 -17.15 30.16
N VAL A 25 25.33 -17.56 31.39
CA VAL A 25 23.94 -17.66 31.86
C VAL A 25 23.27 -16.30 31.88
N VAL A 26 23.92 -15.27 32.44
CA VAL A 26 23.38 -13.90 32.47
C VAL A 26 23.17 -13.36 31.06
N ALA A 27 24.15 -13.51 30.17
CA ALA A 27 24.03 -13.11 28.77
C ALA A 27 22.89 -13.85 28.07
N GLY A 28 22.77 -15.18 28.28
CA GLY A 28 21.69 -15.99 27.74
C GLY A 28 20.31 -15.55 28.23
N VAL A 29 20.16 -15.25 29.53
CA VAL A 29 18.91 -14.73 30.11
C VAL A 29 18.57 -13.35 29.54
N LEU A 30 19.56 -12.45 29.39
CA LEU A 30 19.34 -11.14 28.80
C LEU A 30 18.93 -11.23 27.33
N VAL A 31 19.57 -12.10 26.54
CA VAL A 31 19.19 -12.35 25.13
C VAL A 31 17.78 -12.93 25.05
N TRP A 32 17.45 -13.92 25.89
CA TRP A 32 16.11 -14.51 25.93
C TRP A 32 15.05 -13.48 26.33
N ALA A 33 15.31 -12.70 27.38
CA ALA A 33 14.36 -11.73 27.93
C ALA A 33 14.06 -10.59 26.96
N ASN A 34 15.04 -10.20 26.13
CA ASN A 34 14.93 -9.16 25.12
C ASN A 34 14.70 -9.73 23.70
N SER A 35 14.46 -11.04 23.57
CA SER A 35 14.32 -11.66 22.25
C SER A 35 13.04 -11.18 21.53
N PRO A 36 13.09 -10.94 20.21
CA PRO A 36 11.90 -10.57 19.43
C PRO A 36 10.78 -11.60 19.52
N VAL A 37 11.12 -12.90 19.68
CA VAL A 37 10.15 -13.98 19.85
C VAL A 37 9.31 -13.80 21.11
N ARG A 38 9.94 -13.43 22.24
CA ARG A 38 9.23 -13.21 23.51
C ARG A 38 8.35 -11.97 23.48
N GLN A 39 8.72 -10.98 22.67
CA GLN A 39 7.95 -9.73 22.48
C GLN A 39 6.99 -9.80 21.28
N THR A 40 6.73 -11.01 20.77
CA THR A 40 5.76 -11.25 19.69
C THR A 40 4.64 -12.13 20.22
N GLU A 41 3.40 -11.67 20.04
CA GLU A 41 2.20 -12.47 20.26
C GLU A 41 1.65 -12.90 18.89
N SER A 42 1.40 -14.19 18.72
CA SER A 42 0.81 -14.75 17.50
C SER A 42 -0.31 -15.70 17.88
N VAL A 43 -1.54 -15.20 17.80
CA VAL A 43 -2.77 -15.98 17.98
C VAL A 43 -3.32 -16.30 16.60
N GLN A 44 -3.26 -17.56 16.21
CA GLN A 44 -3.75 -18.03 14.92
C GLN A 44 -5.18 -18.54 15.05
N ALA A 45 -5.92 -18.53 13.94
CA ALA A 45 -7.19 -19.21 13.86
C ALA A 45 -6.99 -20.72 14.05
N ALA A 46 -7.96 -21.40 14.68
CA ALA A 46 -7.89 -22.85 14.87
C ALA A 46 -7.86 -23.63 13.54
N ALA A 47 -8.47 -23.06 12.50
CA ALA A 47 -8.41 -23.51 11.12
C ALA A 47 -8.52 -22.29 10.19
N PRO A 48 -8.00 -22.38 8.95
CA PRO A 48 -8.21 -21.36 7.92
C PRO A 48 -9.70 -21.01 7.77
N VAL A 49 -10.03 -19.71 7.81
CA VAL A 49 -11.41 -19.26 7.61
C VAL A 49 -11.78 -19.34 6.13
N PRO A 50 -12.94 -19.92 5.78
CA PRO A 50 -13.40 -19.98 4.39
C PRO A 50 -13.50 -18.61 3.74
N GLU A 51 -13.26 -18.56 2.44
CA GLU A 51 -13.49 -17.37 1.62
C GLU A 51 -14.98 -16.95 1.64
N VAL A 52 -15.21 -15.65 1.71
CA VAL A 52 -16.54 -15.06 1.64
C VAL A 52 -16.94 -14.98 0.17
N ALA A 53 -18.05 -15.63 -0.17
CA ALA A 53 -18.59 -15.56 -1.52
C ALA A 53 -19.00 -14.11 -1.87
N PRO A 54 -18.72 -13.64 -3.11
CA PRO A 54 -19.25 -12.36 -3.58
C PRO A 54 -20.78 -12.30 -3.45
N SER A 55 -21.32 -11.13 -3.15
CA SER A 55 -22.78 -10.95 -3.13
C SER A 55 -23.34 -10.86 -4.56
N ASP A 56 -24.48 -11.50 -4.78
CA ASP A 56 -25.23 -11.45 -6.05
C ASP A 56 -26.10 -10.19 -6.18
N GLN A 57 -26.26 -9.43 -5.09
CA GLN A 57 -27.04 -8.19 -5.08
C GLN A 57 -26.47 -7.18 -4.08
N VAL A 58 -26.76 -5.90 -4.30
CA VAL A 58 -26.56 -4.87 -3.27
C VAL A 58 -27.75 -4.88 -2.30
N PRO A 59 -27.54 -5.08 -1.00
CA PRO A 59 -28.60 -5.04 0.03
C PRO A 59 -29.46 -3.77 -0.05
N ALA A 60 -30.71 -3.85 0.42
CA ALA A 60 -31.62 -2.69 0.42
C ALA A 60 -31.18 -1.58 1.39
N ALA A 61 -30.55 -1.98 2.49
CA ALA A 61 -29.99 -1.10 3.50
C ALA A 61 -28.78 -1.78 4.15
N PHE A 62 -27.96 -0.97 4.81
CA PHE A 62 -26.82 -1.41 5.59
C PHE A 62 -26.98 -0.91 7.03
N ALA A 63 -26.60 -1.74 7.99
CA ALA A 63 -26.53 -1.39 9.40
C ALA A 63 -25.08 -1.43 9.88
N PRO A 64 -24.62 -0.45 10.67
CA PRO A 64 -23.27 -0.49 11.25
C PRO A 64 -23.15 -1.69 12.19
N THR A 65 -22.10 -2.50 12.01
CA THR A 65 -21.90 -3.72 12.82
C THR A 65 -20.76 -3.58 13.80
N TRP A 66 -19.61 -3.08 13.34
CA TRP A 66 -18.45 -2.89 14.21
C TRP A 66 -17.54 -1.77 13.72
N ARG A 67 -16.70 -1.27 14.63
CA ARG A 67 -15.73 -0.21 14.40
C ARG A 67 -14.42 -0.54 15.11
N ALA A 68 -13.29 -0.24 14.47
CA ALA A 68 -11.96 -0.46 15.02
C ALA A 68 -10.97 0.61 14.57
N ARG A 69 -9.85 0.75 15.29
CA ARG A 69 -8.72 1.56 14.85
C ARG A 69 -7.85 0.80 13.85
N SER A 70 -7.35 1.51 12.85
CA SER A 70 -6.44 1.02 11.83
C SER A 70 -5.55 2.17 11.32
N SER A 71 -4.68 2.70 12.17
CA SER A 71 -3.81 3.83 11.81
C SER A 71 -2.71 3.48 10.80
N ALA A 72 -2.40 2.20 10.61
CA ALA A 72 -1.37 1.73 9.67
C ALA A 72 -1.92 1.27 8.31
N THR A 73 -3.23 1.37 8.05
CA THR A 73 -3.81 1.16 6.72
C THR A 73 -4.25 2.50 6.12
N LEU A 74 -4.25 2.63 4.79
CA LEU A 74 -4.78 3.83 4.10
C LEU A 74 -6.15 3.59 3.46
N THR A 75 -6.45 2.33 3.16
CA THR A 75 -7.73 1.83 2.69
C THR A 75 -8.09 0.59 3.50
N PRO A 76 -9.37 0.21 3.58
CA PRO A 76 -9.73 -1.05 4.23
C PRO A 76 -8.93 -2.20 3.61
N ALA A 77 -8.14 -2.87 4.44
CA ALA A 77 -7.34 -4.01 4.03
C ALA A 77 -8.24 -5.27 4.00
N VAL A 78 -8.95 -5.44 2.89
CA VAL A 78 -9.87 -6.55 2.65
C VAL A 78 -9.14 -7.72 2.00
N ALA A 79 -9.13 -8.86 2.68
CA ALA A 79 -8.69 -10.14 2.17
C ALA A 79 -9.90 -10.99 1.72
N GLN A 80 -9.70 -12.26 1.33
CA GLN A 80 -10.80 -13.12 0.89
C GLN A 80 -11.80 -13.51 1.99
N SER A 81 -11.38 -13.54 3.25
CA SER A 81 -12.18 -14.06 4.36
C SER A 81 -12.23 -13.13 5.58
N THR A 82 -11.40 -12.09 5.60
CA THR A 82 -11.25 -11.22 6.77
C THR A 82 -11.07 -9.77 6.37
N VAL A 83 -11.53 -8.87 7.24
CA VAL A 83 -11.14 -7.46 7.22
C VAL A 83 -9.97 -7.28 8.17
N VAL A 84 -8.87 -6.71 7.67
CA VAL A 84 -7.65 -6.54 8.44
C VAL A 84 -7.58 -5.12 8.99
N THR A 85 -7.30 -5.02 10.29
CA THR A 85 -7.04 -3.75 10.97
C THR A 85 -5.63 -3.74 11.55
N ALA A 86 -4.94 -2.61 11.47
CA ALA A 86 -3.55 -2.48 11.88
C ALA A 86 -3.32 -1.17 12.65
N ASP A 87 -2.98 -1.26 13.93
CA ASP A 87 -2.83 -0.12 14.83
C ASP A 87 -1.72 -0.35 15.86
N GLY A 88 -0.89 0.66 16.11
CA GLY A 88 0.28 0.54 16.98
C GLY A 88 1.25 -0.52 16.46
N GLY A 89 1.47 -1.59 17.22
CA GLY A 89 2.26 -2.76 16.81
C GLY A 89 1.45 -4.01 16.44
N THR A 90 0.12 -3.89 16.33
CA THR A 90 -0.79 -5.03 16.20
C THR A 90 -1.53 -5.05 14.87
N VAL A 91 -1.58 -6.23 14.25
CA VAL A 91 -2.39 -6.55 13.09
C VAL A 91 -3.41 -7.62 13.46
N VAL A 92 -4.68 -7.41 13.11
CA VAL A 92 -5.79 -8.29 13.48
C VAL A 92 -6.62 -8.60 12.24
N GLY A 93 -6.88 -9.88 11.98
CA GLY A 93 -7.89 -10.32 11.04
C GLY A 93 -9.23 -10.46 11.74
N ARG A 94 -10.23 -9.73 11.23
CA ARG A 94 -11.57 -9.65 11.80
C ARG A 94 -12.58 -10.30 10.89
N ASP A 95 -13.57 -10.92 11.51
CA ASP A 95 -14.78 -11.35 10.84
C ASP A 95 -15.50 -10.13 10.23
N PRO A 96 -15.85 -10.13 8.93
CA PRO A 96 -16.40 -8.96 8.25
C PRO A 96 -17.76 -8.52 8.80
N GLY A 97 -18.61 -9.46 9.20
CA GLY A 97 -19.95 -9.15 9.70
C GLY A 97 -19.98 -8.74 11.17
N THR A 98 -19.16 -9.37 12.01
CA THR A 98 -19.23 -9.21 13.48
C THR A 98 -18.07 -8.45 14.09
N GLY A 99 -16.94 -8.33 13.39
CA GLY A 99 -15.73 -7.67 13.88
C GLY A 99 -14.94 -8.50 14.89
N ARG A 100 -15.40 -9.73 15.18
CA ARG A 100 -14.73 -10.68 16.07
C ARG A 100 -13.33 -10.97 15.54
N GLU A 101 -12.37 -10.99 16.46
CA GLU A 101 -10.99 -11.33 16.13
C GLU A 101 -10.89 -12.82 15.80
N ILE A 102 -10.42 -13.11 14.60
CA ILE A 102 -10.18 -14.47 14.11
C ILE A 102 -8.74 -14.86 14.43
N TRP A 103 -7.81 -13.94 14.18
CA TRP A 103 -6.40 -14.08 14.47
C TRP A 103 -5.80 -12.71 14.82
N ARG A 104 -4.68 -12.73 15.53
CA ARG A 104 -3.97 -11.54 16.01
C ARG A 104 -2.46 -11.77 15.94
N TYR A 105 -1.75 -10.77 15.43
CA TYR A 105 -0.30 -10.72 15.44
C TYR A 105 0.14 -9.38 16.02
N SER A 106 0.87 -9.42 17.14
CA SER A 106 1.35 -8.22 17.83
C SER A 106 2.84 -8.29 18.07
N ARG A 107 3.49 -7.15 17.92
CA ARG A 107 4.91 -6.96 18.22
C ARG A 107 5.10 -5.68 19.01
N ASN A 108 6.16 -5.66 19.81
CA ASN A 108 6.62 -4.43 20.47
C ASN A 108 7.44 -3.53 19.52
N LEU A 109 6.91 -3.27 18.33
CA LEU A 109 7.48 -2.38 17.31
C LEU A 109 6.33 -1.62 16.67
N ASP A 110 6.54 -0.35 16.35
CA ASP A 110 5.53 0.46 15.66
C ASP A 110 5.34 -0.02 14.22
N LEU A 111 4.08 -0.13 13.79
CA LEU A 111 3.72 -0.35 12.40
C LEU A 111 3.95 0.94 11.61
N CYS A 112 4.60 0.79 10.46
CA CYS A 112 4.71 1.83 9.44
C CYS A 112 3.61 1.74 8.38
N GLY A 113 3.07 0.54 8.17
CA GLY A 113 2.04 0.28 7.16
C GLY A 113 1.60 -1.17 7.18
N ALA A 114 0.36 -1.42 6.77
CA ALA A 114 -0.17 -2.75 6.53
C ALA A 114 -1.11 -2.76 5.33
N ILE A 115 -1.08 -3.85 4.56
CA ILE A 115 -1.96 -4.06 3.41
C ILE A 115 -2.39 -5.53 3.31
N ALA A 116 -3.57 -5.78 2.75
CA ALA A 116 -3.90 -7.07 2.16
C ALA A 116 -3.28 -7.12 0.76
N ALA A 117 -2.42 -8.11 0.52
CA ALA A 117 -1.68 -8.29 -0.73
C ALA A 117 -2.08 -9.60 -1.41
N TRP A 118 -2.18 -9.55 -2.73
CA TRP A 118 -2.52 -10.70 -3.57
C TRP A 118 -3.77 -11.48 -3.13
N PRO A 119 -4.91 -10.81 -2.83
CA PRO A 119 -6.11 -11.51 -2.33
C PRO A 119 -6.59 -12.61 -3.29
N ALA A 120 -6.45 -12.43 -4.61
CA ALA A 120 -6.86 -13.41 -5.60
C ALA A 120 -5.87 -14.58 -5.81
N SER A 121 -4.73 -14.61 -5.12
CA SER A 121 -3.74 -15.69 -5.28
C SER A 121 -3.16 -16.15 -3.95
N ASN A 122 -2.22 -15.40 -3.38
CA ASN A 122 -1.47 -15.82 -2.19
C ASN A 122 -2.15 -15.43 -0.87
N ASN A 123 -3.17 -14.58 -0.95
CA ASN A 123 -4.03 -14.09 0.13
C ASN A 123 -3.26 -13.77 1.43
N LYS A 124 -2.35 -12.79 1.35
CA LYS A 124 -1.46 -12.43 2.46
C LYS A 124 -1.82 -11.07 3.05
N VAL A 125 -1.43 -10.89 4.30
CA VAL A 125 -1.34 -9.58 4.95
C VAL A 125 0.12 -9.26 5.14
N LEU A 126 0.55 -8.11 4.65
CA LEU A 126 1.89 -7.59 4.89
C LEU A 126 1.83 -6.54 5.99
N ALA A 127 2.68 -6.71 6.99
CA ALA A 127 2.84 -5.79 8.11
C ALA A 127 4.29 -5.27 8.12
N ALA A 128 4.47 -3.98 7.86
CA ALA A 128 5.76 -3.31 7.93
C ALA A 128 5.97 -2.68 9.31
N TYR A 129 7.04 -3.08 9.98
CA TYR A 129 7.44 -2.58 11.28
C TYR A 129 8.69 -1.70 11.17
N ARG A 130 8.77 -0.72 12.07
CA ARG A 130 9.97 0.11 12.25
C ARG A 130 11.03 -0.66 13.04
N ASN A 131 12.28 -0.60 12.58
CA ASN A 131 13.45 -0.98 13.36
C ASN A 131 14.56 0.08 13.20
N SER A 132 15.79 -0.25 13.58
CA SER A 132 16.94 0.68 13.51
C SER A 132 17.36 1.06 12.08
N ARG A 133 16.82 0.39 11.06
CA ARG A 133 17.07 0.63 9.62
C ARG A 133 15.81 1.16 8.92
N GLY A 134 14.93 1.84 9.66
CA GLY A 134 13.66 2.39 9.17
C GLY A 134 12.53 1.36 9.10
N CYS A 135 11.58 1.57 8.18
CA CYS A 135 10.34 0.78 8.05
C CYS A 135 10.50 -0.49 7.20
N GLY A 136 11.65 -1.15 7.27
CA GLY A 136 12.01 -2.24 6.36
C GLY A 136 11.69 -3.65 6.88
N GLU A 137 11.11 -3.79 8.08
CA GLU A 137 10.87 -5.09 8.69
C GLU A 137 9.46 -5.62 8.40
N ILE A 138 9.37 -6.50 7.40
CA ILE A 138 8.10 -6.99 6.90
C ILE A 138 7.81 -8.38 7.47
N THR A 139 6.61 -8.56 8.01
CA THR A 139 6.04 -9.89 8.29
C THR A 139 4.87 -10.13 7.35
N ALA A 140 4.90 -11.26 6.64
CA ALA A 140 3.77 -11.76 5.89
C ALA A 140 2.97 -12.76 6.74
N LEU A 141 1.67 -12.54 6.82
CA LEU A 141 0.71 -13.41 7.49
C LEU A 141 -0.25 -13.98 6.44
N ASP A 142 -0.64 -15.23 6.59
CA ASP A 142 -1.78 -15.79 5.88
C ASP A 142 -3.06 -15.07 6.34
N ALA A 143 -3.83 -14.50 5.40
CA ALA A 143 -4.96 -13.65 5.77
C ALA A 143 -6.14 -14.45 6.37
N SER A 144 -6.23 -15.75 6.09
CA SER A 144 -7.33 -16.59 6.58
C SER A 144 -7.10 -17.12 8.00
N SER A 145 -5.84 -17.21 8.43
CA SER A 145 -5.45 -17.88 9.68
C SER A 145 -4.53 -17.07 10.59
N GLY A 146 -3.86 -16.04 10.08
CA GLY A 146 -2.84 -15.29 10.79
C GLY A 146 -1.51 -16.03 10.95
N GLN A 147 -1.35 -17.20 10.31
CA GLN A 147 -0.09 -17.94 10.32
C GLN A 147 1.02 -17.13 9.63
N ARG A 148 2.21 -17.07 10.23
CA ARG A 148 3.36 -16.40 9.60
C ARG A 148 3.78 -17.18 8.34
N ALA A 149 3.70 -16.53 7.19
CA ALA A 149 4.06 -17.10 5.89
C ALA A 149 5.49 -16.72 5.45
N GLY A 150 6.04 -15.65 6.00
CA GLY A 150 7.40 -15.21 5.69
C GLY A 150 7.77 -13.92 6.42
N SER A 151 9.04 -13.57 6.35
CA SER A 151 9.52 -12.28 6.82
C SER A 151 10.75 -11.85 6.04
N ARG A 152 10.94 -10.53 5.91
CA ARG A 152 12.16 -9.93 5.35
C ARG A 152 12.50 -8.67 6.13
N SER A 153 13.78 -8.29 6.12
CA SER A 153 14.23 -7.05 6.74
C SER A 153 15.25 -6.35 5.85
N SER A 154 14.83 -5.23 5.25
CA SER A 154 15.67 -4.37 4.41
C SER A 154 16.04 -3.07 5.13
N ASP A 155 17.00 -2.34 4.56
CA ASP A 155 17.06 -0.89 4.78
C ASP A 155 15.84 -0.21 4.12
N ALA A 156 15.25 0.76 4.80
CA ALA A 156 14.11 1.52 4.30
C ALA A 156 14.08 2.93 4.90
N ASP A 157 13.33 3.82 4.28
CA ASP A 157 13.02 5.10 4.92
C ASP A 157 12.19 4.92 6.20
N ASP A 158 12.22 5.95 7.04
CA ASP A 158 11.42 6.02 8.27
C ASP A 158 9.91 6.09 8.04
N ARG A 159 9.46 6.27 6.80
CA ARG A 159 8.05 6.17 6.43
C ARG A 159 8.00 5.57 5.04
N ILE A 160 7.05 4.65 4.85
CA ILE A 160 6.84 4.00 3.57
C ILE A 160 5.35 3.98 3.24
N ARG A 161 5.05 3.87 1.95
CA ARG A 161 3.76 3.45 1.43
C ARG A 161 3.93 2.04 0.86
N LEU A 162 3.00 1.17 1.24
CA LEU A 162 2.86 -0.15 0.64
C LEU A 162 1.73 -0.13 -0.37
N LEU A 163 1.95 -0.72 -1.52
CA LEU A 163 0.93 -0.96 -2.55
C LEU A 163 1.21 -2.30 -3.23
N SER A 164 0.17 -2.95 -3.73
CA SER A 164 0.26 -4.28 -4.36
C SER A 164 -0.52 -4.29 -5.66
N ASP A 165 -0.04 -5.03 -6.64
CA ASP A 165 -0.87 -5.55 -7.73
C ASP A 165 -1.04 -7.08 -7.56
N SER A 166 -1.33 -7.78 -8.66
CA SER A 166 -1.48 -9.24 -8.69
C SER A 166 -0.18 -10.04 -8.52
N GLY A 167 1.00 -9.44 -8.76
CA GLY A 167 2.29 -10.13 -8.76
C GLY A 167 3.30 -9.58 -7.76
N TYR A 168 3.30 -8.27 -7.53
CA TYR A 168 4.33 -7.57 -6.78
C TYR A 168 3.75 -6.60 -5.76
N VAL A 169 4.57 -6.30 -4.77
CA VAL A 169 4.37 -5.20 -3.81
C VAL A 169 5.48 -4.20 -4.02
N VAL A 170 5.14 -2.92 -3.91
CA VAL A 170 6.11 -1.82 -3.83
C VAL A 170 6.07 -1.25 -2.42
N SER A 171 7.25 -1.12 -1.82
CA SER A 171 7.49 -0.35 -0.61
C SER A 171 8.26 0.90 -0.98
N GLN A 172 7.57 2.03 -1.02
CA GLN A 172 8.15 3.32 -1.38
C GLN A 172 8.27 4.22 -0.16
N GLY A 173 9.50 4.60 0.18
CA GLY A 173 9.79 5.77 1.00
C GLY A 173 10.15 7.00 0.15
N PRO A 174 10.38 8.17 0.78
CA PRO A 174 10.72 9.40 0.07
C PRO A 174 12.01 9.36 -0.75
N THR A 175 12.93 8.44 -0.46
CA THR A 175 14.25 8.37 -1.13
C THR A 175 14.64 6.96 -1.55
N ARG A 176 13.92 5.94 -1.08
CA ARG A 176 14.19 4.54 -1.40
C ARG A 176 12.91 3.80 -1.73
N LEU A 177 12.96 2.97 -2.76
CA LEU A 177 11.89 2.08 -3.18
C LEU A 177 12.42 0.65 -3.29
N GLU A 178 11.59 -0.32 -2.91
CA GLU A 178 11.89 -1.73 -3.08
C GLU A 178 10.65 -2.48 -3.57
N THR A 179 10.86 -3.51 -4.40
CA THR A 179 9.77 -4.39 -4.89
C THR A 179 9.95 -5.81 -4.39
N TRP A 180 8.83 -6.52 -4.17
CA TRP A 180 8.84 -7.93 -3.74
C TRP A 180 7.76 -8.74 -4.42
N GLY A 181 8.06 -10.01 -4.71
CA GLY A 181 7.06 -11.02 -5.04
C GLY A 181 6.40 -11.62 -3.78
N SER A 182 5.47 -12.55 -3.98
CA SER A 182 4.74 -13.20 -2.87
C SER A 182 5.59 -14.06 -1.94
N ASN A 183 6.80 -14.44 -2.38
CA ASN A 183 7.82 -15.12 -1.60
C ASN A 183 8.71 -14.16 -0.78
N LEU A 184 8.43 -12.84 -0.81
CA LEU A 184 9.20 -11.78 -0.16
C LEU A 184 10.66 -11.63 -0.65
N VAL A 185 11.00 -12.23 -1.79
CA VAL A 185 12.30 -12.01 -2.45
C VAL A 185 12.29 -10.63 -3.09
N ARG A 186 13.41 -9.91 -2.96
CA ARG A 186 13.62 -8.60 -3.58
C ARG A 186 13.63 -8.72 -5.09
N GLY A 187 12.80 -7.92 -5.74
CA GLY A 187 12.87 -7.68 -7.17
C GLY A 187 13.94 -6.64 -7.46
N ILE A 188 13.70 -5.38 -7.11
CA ILE A 188 14.65 -4.26 -7.25
C ILE A 188 14.82 -3.48 -5.95
N GLU A 189 15.93 -2.77 -5.82
CA GLU A 189 16.09 -1.61 -4.94
C GLU A 189 16.42 -0.37 -5.79
N TYR A 190 15.74 0.75 -5.53
CA TYR A 190 15.88 1.97 -6.32
C TYR A 190 15.96 3.23 -5.42
N GLY A 191 16.82 4.18 -5.78
CA GLY A 191 17.07 5.41 -5.03
C GLY A 191 18.26 5.27 -4.08
N ARG A 192 18.08 5.61 -2.80
CA ARG A 192 19.15 5.50 -1.78
C ARG A 192 19.54 4.04 -1.55
N VAL A 193 20.81 3.73 -1.76
CA VAL A 193 21.45 2.45 -1.42
C VAL A 193 22.77 2.72 -0.69
N ASP A 194 22.77 2.57 0.63
CA ASP A 194 23.91 2.98 1.48
C ASP A 194 25.15 2.06 1.34
N ALA A 195 24.94 0.80 0.99
CA ALA A 195 25.99 -0.20 0.81
C ALA A 195 25.71 -1.04 -0.46
N PRO A 196 25.98 -0.49 -1.66
CA PRO A 196 25.72 -1.20 -2.91
C PRO A 196 26.60 -2.45 -3.00
N VAL A 197 25.99 -3.58 -3.34
CA VAL A 197 26.72 -4.83 -3.63
C VAL A 197 27.44 -4.70 -4.97
N ASN A 198 26.68 -4.33 -6.00
CA ASN A 198 27.19 -3.98 -7.32
C ASN A 198 27.02 -2.46 -7.52
N PRO A 199 28.09 -1.71 -7.82
CA PRO A 199 27.99 -0.30 -8.16
C PRO A 199 27.35 -0.13 -9.55
N ASP A 200 26.77 1.05 -9.80
CA ASP A 200 26.27 1.47 -11.13
C ASP A 200 25.14 0.63 -11.76
N VAL A 201 24.46 -0.22 -10.98
CA VAL A 201 23.34 -1.07 -11.42
C VAL A 201 21.96 -0.39 -11.42
N GLN A 202 21.91 0.91 -11.11
CA GLN A 202 20.68 1.70 -11.09
C GLN A 202 20.74 2.78 -12.18
N PRO A 203 19.58 3.27 -12.65
CA PRO A 203 19.56 4.49 -13.46
C PRO A 203 20.31 5.59 -12.70
N GLY A 204 21.43 6.07 -13.25
CA GLY A 204 22.48 6.87 -12.58
C GLY A 204 22.06 8.25 -12.05
N ARG A 205 20.97 8.31 -11.29
CA ARG A 205 20.37 9.46 -10.64
C ARG A 205 20.43 9.23 -9.14
N THR A 206 21.26 10.01 -8.45
CA THR A 206 21.60 9.76 -7.04
C THR A 206 20.89 10.69 -6.05
N ASP A 207 20.18 11.72 -6.53
CA ASP A 207 19.57 12.77 -5.70
C ASP A 207 18.09 13.00 -6.05
N CYS A 208 17.31 11.92 -6.11
CA CYS A 208 15.88 11.97 -6.41
C CYS A 208 15.04 11.72 -5.17
N ARG A 209 13.95 12.50 -5.05
CA ARG A 209 12.87 12.24 -4.11
C ARG A 209 11.76 11.48 -4.83
N LEU A 210 11.35 10.35 -4.27
CA LEU A 210 10.25 9.52 -4.77
C LEU A 210 8.93 10.01 -4.16
N LEU A 211 7.95 10.33 -5.00
CA LEU A 211 6.75 11.08 -4.62
C LEU A 211 5.48 10.22 -4.70
N SER A 212 5.38 9.37 -5.72
CA SER A 212 4.25 8.46 -5.93
C SER A 212 4.72 7.24 -6.71
N SER A 213 4.08 6.09 -6.54
CA SER A 213 4.36 4.90 -7.33
C SER A 213 3.10 4.09 -7.60
N ALA A 214 3.14 3.31 -8.67
CA ALA A 214 2.16 2.30 -9.01
C ALA A 214 2.88 1.09 -9.61
N VAL A 215 2.33 -0.10 -9.43
CA VAL A 215 2.85 -1.35 -9.98
C VAL A 215 1.79 -2.03 -10.82
N GLY A 216 2.21 -2.60 -11.93
CA GLY A 216 1.33 -3.33 -12.83
C GLY A 216 2.13 -4.27 -13.73
N GLY A 217 1.78 -5.55 -13.71
CA GLY A 217 2.47 -6.56 -14.50
C GLY A 217 3.90 -6.76 -14.00
N SER A 218 4.90 -6.55 -14.85
CA SER A 218 6.32 -6.70 -14.49
C SER A 218 7.06 -5.37 -14.30
N ARG A 219 6.32 -4.26 -14.10
CA ARG A 219 6.89 -2.91 -14.09
C ARG A 219 6.33 -2.06 -12.94
N VAL A 220 7.13 -1.07 -12.55
CA VAL A 220 6.78 -0.05 -11.56
C VAL A 220 6.93 1.33 -12.19
N ALA A 221 5.89 2.14 -12.08
CA ALA A 221 5.94 3.56 -12.39
C ALA A 221 6.24 4.35 -11.12
N VAL A 222 7.07 5.38 -11.23
CA VAL A 222 7.45 6.28 -10.14
C VAL A 222 7.36 7.72 -10.61
N ILE A 223 6.64 8.55 -9.84
CA ILE A 223 6.78 10.01 -9.92
C ILE A 223 7.92 10.39 -8.99
N GLU A 224 8.94 11.02 -9.56
CA GLU A 224 10.12 11.46 -8.82
C GLU A 224 10.50 12.89 -9.18
N ARG A 225 11.32 13.49 -8.33
CA ARG A 225 11.95 14.79 -8.61
C ARG A 225 13.41 14.73 -8.20
N CYS A 226 14.29 14.91 -9.18
CA CYS A 226 15.73 14.96 -8.97
C CYS A 226 16.22 16.41 -8.88
N ALA A 227 17.36 16.65 -8.22
CA ALA A 227 17.85 18.00 -7.92
C ALA A 227 17.97 18.94 -9.15
N ASN A 228 18.30 18.39 -10.32
CA ASN A 228 18.50 19.15 -11.55
C ASN A 228 17.32 19.05 -12.55
N ASP A 229 16.23 18.38 -12.17
CA ASP A 229 15.06 18.28 -13.04
C ASP A 229 14.25 19.60 -12.98
N PRO A 230 13.85 20.17 -14.13
CA PRO A 230 13.06 21.40 -14.16
C PRO A 230 11.64 21.20 -13.61
N GLY A 231 11.13 19.97 -13.63
CA GLY A 231 9.83 19.60 -13.10
C GLY A 231 9.79 18.17 -12.58
N TYR A 232 8.59 17.61 -12.50
CA TYR A 232 8.36 16.23 -12.07
C TYR A 232 8.64 15.25 -13.20
N ARG A 233 9.17 14.09 -12.83
CA ARG A 233 9.55 13.02 -13.74
C ARG A 233 8.65 11.82 -13.55
N LEU A 234 8.25 11.19 -14.66
CA LEU A 234 7.72 9.83 -14.65
C LEU A 234 8.85 8.90 -15.10
N THR A 235 9.22 7.96 -14.24
CA THR A 235 10.17 6.89 -14.54
C THR A 235 9.46 5.55 -14.46
N VAL A 236 9.70 4.67 -15.44
CA VAL A 236 9.20 3.31 -15.46
C VAL A 236 10.36 2.33 -15.39
N LEU A 237 10.31 1.47 -14.38
CA LEU A 237 11.33 0.49 -14.03
C LEU A 237 10.78 -0.93 -14.16
N GLY A 238 11.67 -1.91 -14.30
CA GLY A 238 11.35 -3.31 -14.03
C GLY A 238 10.97 -3.51 -12.56
N ALA A 239 10.00 -4.39 -12.31
CA ALA A 239 9.68 -4.84 -10.96
C ALA A 239 10.71 -5.85 -10.43
N VAL A 240 11.59 -6.36 -11.30
CA VAL A 240 12.74 -7.23 -11.01
C VAL A 240 13.95 -6.73 -11.79
N LEU A 241 15.14 -7.18 -11.40
CA LEU A 241 16.37 -6.94 -12.17
C LEU A 241 16.31 -7.67 -13.53
N ASP A 242 17.08 -7.18 -14.50
CA ASP A 242 17.31 -7.88 -15.77
C ASP A 242 18.34 -9.01 -15.63
N ASP A 243 18.76 -9.59 -16.76
CA ASP A 243 19.73 -10.68 -16.81
C ASP A 243 21.16 -10.27 -16.43
N ASP A 244 21.47 -8.98 -16.48
CA ASP A 244 22.75 -8.40 -16.04
C ASP A 244 22.73 -7.97 -14.56
N GLU A 245 21.64 -8.27 -13.83
CA GLU A 245 21.38 -7.84 -12.45
C GLU A 245 21.22 -6.31 -12.29
N ASP A 246 20.83 -5.62 -13.37
CA ASP A 246 20.58 -4.18 -13.39
C ASP A 246 19.10 -3.85 -13.19
N VAL A 247 18.84 -2.66 -12.64
CA VAL A 247 17.49 -2.09 -12.57
C VAL A 247 17.13 -1.56 -13.95
N GLN A 248 16.46 -2.39 -14.74
CA GLN A 248 15.98 -2.03 -16.08
C GLN A 248 15.08 -0.78 -16.04
N GLN A 249 15.46 0.26 -16.77
CA GLN A 249 14.60 1.41 -17.05
C GLN A 249 13.97 1.27 -18.43
N TYR A 250 12.64 1.30 -18.50
CA TYR A 250 11.92 1.27 -19.78
C TYR A 250 11.66 2.66 -20.34
N GLY A 251 11.48 3.64 -19.46
CA GLY A 251 11.25 5.02 -19.86
C GLY A 251 11.48 5.98 -18.71
N SER A 252 11.89 7.20 -19.03
CA SER A 252 12.01 8.27 -18.05
C SER A 252 11.90 9.62 -18.73
N SER A 253 10.90 10.41 -18.36
CA SER A 253 10.63 11.71 -18.98
C SER A 253 10.19 12.74 -17.94
N ILE A 254 10.56 14.00 -18.18
CA ILE A 254 9.98 15.12 -17.45
C ILE A 254 8.56 15.32 -17.95
N ILE A 255 7.59 15.29 -17.04
CA ILE A 255 6.16 15.37 -17.34
C ILE A 255 5.52 16.69 -16.94
N THR A 256 6.28 17.61 -16.33
CA THR A 256 5.86 18.99 -16.07
C THR A 256 7.02 19.96 -16.36
N ASP A 257 6.74 21.16 -16.84
CA ASP A 257 7.80 22.15 -17.15
C ASP A 257 8.33 22.90 -15.91
N GLY A 258 7.75 22.59 -14.74
CA GLY A 258 8.02 23.20 -13.46
C GLY A 258 7.67 22.27 -12.30
N SER A 259 7.99 22.70 -11.09
CA SER A 259 7.66 22.03 -9.83
C SER A 259 7.23 23.03 -8.76
N SER A 260 6.48 24.05 -9.18
CA SER A 260 6.00 25.12 -8.30
C SER A 260 4.75 24.69 -7.53
N GLY A 261 3.99 23.74 -8.10
CA GLY A 261 2.79 23.16 -7.52
C GLY A 261 3.03 21.88 -6.72
N PRO A 262 1.95 21.24 -6.24
CA PRO A 262 2.00 19.88 -5.70
C PRO A 262 2.44 18.86 -6.76
N PRO A 263 3.06 17.74 -6.35
CA PRO A 263 3.48 16.71 -7.28
C PRO A 263 2.28 15.98 -7.92
N PRO A 264 2.40 15.55 -9.20
CA PRO A 264 1.48 14.59 -9.80
C PRO A 264 1.42 13.30 -8.99
N VAL A 265 0.26 12.65 -9.02
CA VAL A 265 0.00 11.41 -8.28
C VAL A 265 -0.32 10.27 -9.26
N LEU A 266 0.38 9.14 -9.12
CA LEU A 266 0.04 7.92 -9.85
C LEU A 266 -1.26 7.34 -9.30
N ILE A 267 -2.23 7.14 -10.19
CA ILE A 267 -3.51 6.50 -9.88
C ILE A 267 -3.30 4.98 -9.93
N ALA A 268 -2.88 4.46 -11.07
CA ALA A 268 -2.70 3.03 -11.27
C ALA A 268 -1.77 2.75 -12.45
N MET A 269 -1.33 1.51 -12.53
CA MET A 269 -0.59 0.94 -13.67
C MET A 269 -1.19 -0.42 -14.02
N THR A 270 -1.45 -0.64 -15.31
CA THR A 270 -1.83 -1.94 -15.87
C THR A 270 -0.67 -2.49 -16.71
N SER A 271 -0.88 -3.62 -17.39
CA SER A 271 0.11 -4.17 -18.32
C SER A 271 0.34 -3.30 -19.56
N SER A 272 -0.49 -2.29 -19.82
CA SER A 272 -0.40 -1.45 -21.02
C SER A 272 -0.45 0.06 -20.75
N THR A 273 -0.96 0.48 -19.58
CA THR A 273 -1.26 1.90 -19.33
C THR A 273 -0.89 2.33 -17.92
N ILE A 274 -0.42 3.56 -17.79
CA ILE A 274 -0.16 4.25 -16.53
C ILE A 274 -1.09 5.47 -16.49
N ALA A 275 -1.83 5.67 -15.40
CA ALA A 275 -2.65 6.87 -15.21
C ALA A 275 -2.07 7.77 -14.12
N VAL A 276 -1.92 9.05 -14.44
CA VAL A 276 -1.36 10.09 -13.56
C VAL A 276 -2.35 11.24 -13.44
N TYR A 277 -2.69 11.60 -12.21
CA TYR A 277 -3.41 12.84 -11.91
C TYR A 277 -2.40 13.99 -11.76
N ASP A 278 -2.54 15.06 -12.54
CA ASP A 278 -1.57 16.18 -12.55
C ASP A 278 -1.94 17.37 -11.64
N GLY A 279 -3.18 17.43 -11.14
CA GLY A 279 -3.66 18.52 -10.29
C GLY A 279 -3.77 19.90 -10.96
N GLY A 280 -3.36 20.04 -12.23
CA GLY A 280 -3.43 21.32 -12.96
C GLY A 280 -2.50 22.42 -12.43
N SER A 281 -1.51 22.13 -11.57
CA SER A 281 -0.65 23.19 -11.00
C SER A 281 0.53 23.56 -11.88
N ASP A 282 1.31 22.59 -12.36
CA ASP A 282 2.48 22.83 -13.23
C ASP A 282 2.16 22.41 -14.69
N PRO A 283 2.58 23.18 -15.71
CA PRO A 283 2.21 22.89 -17.09
C PRO A 283 2.70 21.50 -17.51
N PRO A 284 1.84 20.67 -18.14
CA PRO A 284 2.23 19.33 -18.52
C PRO A 284 3.24 19.35 -19.67
N LEU A 285 4.20 18.41 -19.63
CA LEU A 285 5.09 18.10 -20.74
C LEU A 285 4.78 16.71 -21.32
N PRO A 286 4.83 16.54 -22.66
CA PRO A 286 4.84 17.61 -23.67
C PRO A 286 3.59 18.49 -23.58
N SER A 287 3.68 19.76 -23.99
CA SER A 287 2.58 20.72 -23.86
C SER A 287 1.34 20.21 -24.59
N SER A 288 0.21 20.13 -23.88
CA SER A 288 -1.09 19.91 -24.51
C SER A 288 -1.57 21.19 -25.19
N ASP A 289 -2.13 21.10 -26.39
CA ASP A 289 -2.56 22.21 -27.27
C ASP A 289 -3.65 23.17 -26.72
N THR A 290 -3.98 23.12 -25.42
CA THR A 290 -5.06 23.92 -24.84
C THR A 290 -4.55 24.80 -23.69
N PRO A 291 -4.18 26.06 -23.96
CA PRO A 291 -3.90 27.04 -22.92
C PRO A 291 -5.18 27.36 -22.12
N ALA A 292 -5.11 27.33 -20.78
CA ALA A 292 -6.18 27.85 -19.92
C ALA A 292 -6.16 29.40 -19.93
N PRO A 293 -7.27 30.09 -20.24
CA PRO A 293 -7.29 31.55 -20.40
C PRO A 293 -7.02 32.38 -19.14
N ASP A 294 -7.09 31.78 -17.95
CA ASP A 294 -7.14 32.46 -16.65
C ASP A 294 -5.94 32.17 -15.74
N GLY A 295 -4.94 31.43 -16.24
CA GLY A 295 -3.80 30.98 -15.45
C GLY A 295 -4.12 29.86 -14.46
N ASN A 296 -5.40 29.47 -14.33
CA ASN A 296 -5.84 28.38 -13.46
C ASN A 296 -6.10 27.15 -14.33
N ARG A 297 -5.11 26.27 -14.45
CA ARG A 297 -5.19 25.10 -15.32
C ARG A 297 -6.14 24.06 -14.74
N THR A 298 -7.01 23.52 -15.59
CA THR A 298 -7.93 22.44 -15.22
C THR A 298 -7.12 21.18 -14.92
N PRO A 299 -7.36 20.51 -13.78
CA PRO A 299 -6.73 19.23 -13.51
C PRO A 299 -7.02 18.20 -14.60
N THR A 300 -6.05 17.35 -14.89
CA THR A 300 -6.20 16.27 -15.86
C THR A 300 -5.75 14.94 -15.30
N ILE A 301 -6.32 13.88 -15.87
CA ILE A 301 -5.75 12.54 -15.81
C ILE A 301 -5.06 12.28 -17.15
N ARG A 302 -3.74 12.09 -17.08
CA ARG A 302 -2.89 11.77 -18.22
C ARG A 302 -2.58 10.28 -18.22
N GLN A 303 -2.75 9.65 -19.37
CA GLN A 303 -2.41 8.26 -19.60
C GLN A 303 -1.08 8.18 -20.34
N PHE A 304 -0.23 7.26 -19.91
CA PHE A 304 1.06 6.94 -20.54
C PHE A 304 1.11 5.46 -20.89
N SER A 305 1.89 5.09 -21.90
CA SER A 305 2.24 3.69 -22.14
C SER A 305 3.12 3.17 -21.00
N THR A 306 3.32 1.85 -20.94
CA THR A 306 4.26 1.26 -19.98
C THR A 306 5.72 1.63 -20.24
N ASP A 307 6.05 2.28 -21.36
CA ASP A 307 7.38 2.86 -21.62
C ASP A 307 7.44 4.36 -21.25
N GLY A 308 6.42 4.89 -20.57
CA GLY A 308 6.37 6.28 -20.11
C GLY A 308 6.10 7.32 -21.21
N ALA A 309 5.64 6.88 -22.39
CA ALA A 309 5.24 7.79 -23.47
C ALA A 309 3.79 8.26 -23.27
N PRO A 310 3.48 9.57 -23.40
CA PRO A 310 2.10 10.07 -23.26
C PRO A 310 1.20 9.51 -24.35
N THR A 311 -0.03 9.15 -23.99
CA THR A 311 -1.00 8.50 -24.90
C THR A 311 -2.36 9.21 -24.96
N ALA A 312 -2.85 9.71 -23.82
CA ALA A 312 -4.12 10.44 -23.77
C ALA A 312 -4.16 11.40 -22.58
N THR A 313 -5.02 12.41 -22.66
CA THR A 313 -5.28 13.37 -21.59
C THR A 313 -6.78 13.61 -21.49
N ASN A 314 -7.30 13.56 -20.27
CA ASN A 314 -8.72 13.79 -19.99
C ASN A 314 -8.85 14.84 -18.89
N THR A 315 -9.64 15.89 -19.14
CA THR A 315 -9.93 16.91 -18.14
C THR A 315 -10.83 16.34 -17.05
N VAL A 316 -10.56 16.70 -15.80
CA VAL A 316 -11.34 16.27 -14.64
C VAL A 316 -11.54 17.43 -13.67
N ASN A 317 -12.57 17.32 -12.84
CA ASN A 317 -12.78 18.24 -11.74
C ASN A 317 -11.98 17.75 -10.52
N GLY A 318 -11.22 18.63 -9.87
CA GLY A 318 -10.41 18.24 -8.72
C GLY A 318 -9.64 19.37 -8.08
N ALA A 319 -9.06 19.08 -6.91
CA ALA A 319 -8.13 19.96 -6.22
C ALA A 319 -6.71 19.78 -6.78
N GLN A 320 -5.83 20.76 -6.55
CA GLN A 320 -4.43 20.68 -7.00
C GLN A 320 -3.65 19.49 -6.42
N SER A 321 -4.03 19.04 -5.22
CA SER A 321 -3.53 17.81 -4.62
C SER A 321 -4.72 16.96 -4.17
N PRO A 322 -4.79 15.67 -4.54
CA PRO A 322 -5.86 14.80 -4.10
C PRO A 322 -5.75 14.54 -2.58
N PRO A 323 -6.87 14.52 -1.84
CA PRO A 323 -6.85 14.19 -0.42
C PRO A 323 -6.34 12.78 -0.13
N GLY A 324 -5.86 12.56 1.11
CA GLY A 324 -5.46 11.23 1.60
C GLY A 324 -4.35 10.60 0.76
N ASP A 325 -3.39 11.41 0.28
CA ASP A 325 -2.27 10.97 -0.56
C ASP A 325 -2.69 10.25 -1.86
N GLY A 326 -3.89 10.54 -2.37
CA GLY A 326 -4.42 9.91 -3.58
C GLY A 326 -4.65 8.41 -3.38
N VAL A 327 -5.47 8.06 -2.40
CA VAL A 327 -5.99 6.70 -2.23
C VAL A 327 -6.74 6.26 -3.50
N VAL A 328 -6.53 5.02 -3.90
CA VAL A 328 -7.12 4.38 -5.09
C VAL A 328 -7.78 3.08 -4.66
N VAL A 329 -8.95 2.78 -5.21
CA VAL A 329 -9.63 1.50 -5.03
C VAL A 329 -9.91 0.90 -6.40
N THR A 330 -9.48 -0.34 -6.61
CA THR A 330 -9.72 -1.09 -7.85
C THR A 330 -10.45 -2.38 -7.51
N GLY A 331 -11.58 -2.61 -8.18
CA GLY A 331 -12.42 -3.79 -7.96
C GLY A 331 -13.59 -3.84 -8.93
N GLY A 332 -14.01 -5.06 -9.31
CA GLY A 332 -15.13 -5.29 -10.25
C GLY A 332 -14.97 -4.61 -11.61
N GLY A 333 -13.74 -4.56 -12.14
CA GLY A 333 -13.43 -3.98 -13.45
C GLY A 333 -13.30 -2.45 -13.47
N LEU A 334 -13.42 -1.78 -12.33
CA LEU A 334 -13.30 -0.33 -12.22
C LEU A 334 -12.17 0.07 -11.26
N THR A 335 -11.57 1.22 -11.54
CA THR A 335 -10.66 1.94 -10.63
C THR A 335 -11.31 3.27 -10.25
N SER A 336 -11.49 3.52 -8.96
CA SER A 336 -12.02 4.79 -8.44
C SER A 336 -10.92 5.62 -7.78
N PHE A 337 -10.93 6.92 -8.10
CA PHE A 337 -9.96 7.89 -7.61
C PHE A 337 -10.66 9.19 -7.20
N TYR A 338 -10.46 9.61 -5.96
CA TYR A 338 -11.07 10.84 -5.44
C TYR A 338 -10.14 12.03 -5.59
N THR A 339 -10.56 13.02 -6.37
CA THR A 339 -9.76 14.21 -6.70
C THR A 339 -9.88 15.32 -5.65
N GLY A 340 -10.69 15.12 -4.61
CA GLY A 340 -11.06 16.16 -3.65
C GLY A 340 -12.33 16.93 -4.00
N ALA A 341 -12.85 16.79 -5.23
CA ALA A 341 -14.10 17.41 -5.67
C ALA A 341 -15.09 16.39 -6.26
N ALA A 342 -14.57 15.36 -6.91
CA ALA A 342 -15.33 14.30 -7.54
C ALA A 342 -14.58 12.97 -7.42
N THR A 343 -15.31 11.87 -7.52
CA THR A 343 -14.71 10.57 -7.78
C THR A 343 -14.69 10.36 -9.28
N VAL A 344 -13.48 10.25 -9.83
CA VAL A 344 -13.29 9.83 -11.22
C VAL A 344 -13.24 8.31 -11.25
N VAL A 345 -14.02 7.73 -12.16
CA VAL A 345 -14.08 6.28 -12.37
C VAL A 345 -13.41 5.96 -13.70
N LEU A 346 -12.43 5.08 -13.64
CA LEU A 346 -11.64 4.63 -14.77
C LEU A 346 -11.92 3.14 -15.01
N ASP A 347 -11.83 2.72 -16.26
CA ASP A 347 -11.82 1.30 -16.60
C ASP A 347 -10.54 0.66 -16.05
N ALA A 348 -10.64 -0.46 -15.34
CA ALA A 348 -9.47 -1.06 -14.69
C ALA A 348 -8.49 -1.71 -15.67
N SER A 349 -8.88 -1.95 -16.92
CA SER A 349 -8.03 -2.60 -17.94
C SER A 349 -7.14 -1.61 -18.68
N ASP A 350 -7.67 -0.45 -19.06
CA ASP A 350 -6.96 0.56 -19.85
C ASP A 350 -6.75 1.90 -19.11
N LEU A 351 -7.28 2.04 -17.89
CA LEU A 351 -7.24 3.25 -17.07
C LEU A 351 -7.77 4.49 -17.78
N ARG A 352 -8.68 4.33 -18.73
CA ARG A 352 -9.38 5.44 -19.36
C ARG A 352 -10.47 5.94 -18.40
N PRO A 353 -10.52 7.25 -18.08
CA PRO A 353 -11.67 7.83 -17.39
C PRO A 353 -12.97 7.58 -18.16
N ILE A 354 -13.97 7.00 -17.52
CA ILE A 354 -15.28 6.69 -18.11
C ILE A 354 -16.27 7.81 -17.78
N TYR A 355 -16.33 8.19 -16.50
CA TYR A 355 -17.18 9.26 -15.99
C TYR A 355 -16.62 9.78 -14.66
N GLN A 356 -17.12 10.95 -14.23
CA GLN A 356 -16.78 11.56 -12.95
C GLN A 356 -18.04 11.94 -12.18
N ILE A 357 -18.03 11.72 -10.87
CA ILE A 357 -19.20 11.88 -10.02
C ILE A 357 -18.91 12.95 -8.96
N PRO A 358 -19.50 14.15 -9.09
CA PRO A 358 -19.27 15.23 -8.14
C PRO A 358 -19.99 14.97 -6.81
N GLY A 359 -19.52 15.63 -5.74
CA GLY A 359 -20.18 15.60 -4.43
C GLY A 359 -20.00 14.30 -3.65
N THR A 360 -19.19 13.37 -4.15
CA THR A 360 -18.66 12.22 -3.38
C THR A 360 -17.60 12.69 -2.40
N ILE A 361 -17.28 11.86 -1.41
CA ILE A 361 -16.28 12.17 -0.36
C ILE A 361 -15.10 11.19 -0.34
N GLY A 362 -14.92 10.38 -1.37
CA GLY A 362 -13.83 9.43 -1.44
C GLY A 362 -14.07 8.29 -2.43
N THR A 363 -13.26 7.24 -2.35
CA THR A 363 -13.25 6.12 -3.30
C THR A 363 -14.24 5.04 -2.92
N GLY A 364 -14.63 4.23 -3.92
CA GLY A 364 -15.52 3.11 -3.71
C GLY A 364 -15.30 1.95 -4.66
N GLU A 365 -16.09 0.90 -4.47
CA GLU A 365 -15.90 -0.41 -5.10
C GLU A 365 -17.23 -0.95 -5.64
N VAL A 366 -17.12 -1.86 -6.61
CA VAL A 366 -18.27 -2.54 -7.19
C VAL A 366 -18.73 -3.67 -6.28
N MET A 367 -20.03 -3.72 -6.00
CA MET A 367 -20.73 -4.85 -5.39
C MET A 367 -21.84 -5.29 -6.34
N ALA A 368 -21.90 -6.58 -6.69
CA ALA A 368 -22.95 -7.13 -7.54
C ALA A 368 -23.22 -6.33 -8.84
N GLY A 369 -22.15 -5.88 -9.51
CA GLY A 369 -22.23 -5.09 -10.75
C GLY A 369 -22.69 -3.64 -10.57
N GLN A 370 -22.86 -3.16 -9.35
CA GLN A 370 -23.21 -1.77 -9.03
C GLN A 370 -22.05 -1.10 -8.29
N LEU A 371 -21.73 0.14 -8.66
CA LEU A 371 -20.69 0.91 -8.00
C LEU A 371 -21.25 1.58 -6.73
N LEU A 372 -20.63 1.31 -5.59
CA LEU A 372 -20.96 1.97 -4.32
C LEU A 372 -19.96 3.10 -4.08
N LEU A 373 -20.45 4.34 -3.98
CA LEU A 373 -19.60 5.49 -3.68
C LEU A 373 -20.00 6.19 -2.39
N PRO A 374 -19.03 6.55 -1.52
CA PRO A 374 -19.32 7.31 -0.33
C PRO A 374 -19.70 8.75 -0.68
N THR A 375 -20.82 9.21 -0.12
CA THR A 375 -21.33 10.58 -0.17
C THR A 375 -21.44 11.14 1.25
N PRO A 376 -21.62 12.46 1.44
CA PRO A 376 -21.77 13.04 2.77
C PRO A 376 -22.91 12.41 3.59
N GLY A 377 -24.02 12.03 2.94
CA GLY A 377 -25.20 11.45 3.57
C GLY A 377 -25.19 9.93 3.72
N GLY A 378 -24.25 9.22 3.09
CA GLY A 378 -24.18 7.76 3.13
C GLY A 378 -23.49 7.18 1.92
N VAL A 379 -24.13 6.24 1.22
CA VAL A 379 -23.59 5.60 0.01
C VAL A 379 -24.55 5.80 -1.15
N SER A 380 -24.02 6.23 -2.29
CA SER A 380 -24.74 6.28 -3.58
C SER A 380 -24.46 4.97 -4.32
N VAL A 381 -25.52 4.23 -4.66
CA VAL A 381 -25.46 3.03 -5.50
C VAL A 381 -25.70 3.45 -6.93
N ARG A 382 -24.76 3.10 -7.80
CA ARG A 382 -24.72 3.58 -9.17
C ARG A 382 -24.59 2.44 -10.15
N ASP A 383 -25.14 2.64 -11.32
CA ASP A 383 -24.87 1.81 -12.48
C ASP A 383 -23.38 1.89 -12.82
N ALA A 384 -22.68 0.76 -12.80
CA ALA A 384 -21.22 0.72 -12.94
C ALA A 384 -20.74 1.15 -14.33
N ALA A 385 -21.56 1.01 -15.37
CA ALA A 385 -21.19 1.38 -16.74
C ALA A 385 -21.41 2.87 -17.04
N THR A 386 -22.47 3.45 -16.49
CA THR A 386 -22.92 4.83 -16.83
C THR A 386 -22.71 5.85 -15.73
N GLY A 387 -22.46 5.41 -14.49
CA GLY A 387 -22.37 6.27 -13.32
C GLY A 387 -23.72 6.84 -12.86
N ARG A 388 -24.84 6.47 -13.51
CA ARG A 388 -26.18 6.93 -13.14
C ARG A 388 -26.54 6.45 -11.74
N GLU A 389 -27.02 7.36 -10.90
CA GLU A 389 -27.52 6.99 -9.58
C GLU A 389 -28.78 6.13 -9.69
N LEU A 390 -28.76 4.99 -9.01
CA LEU A 390 -29.87 4.06 -8.90
C LEU A 390 -30.65 4.31 -7.61
N ARG A 391 -29.92 4.53 -6.51
CA ARG A 391 -30.47 4.88 -5.19
C ARG A 391 -29.37 5.40 -4.27
N ALA A 392 -29.78 6.04 -3.19
CA ALA A 392 -28.92 6.39 -2.07
C ALA A 392 -29.34 5.62 -0.81
N MET A 393 -28.38 5.25 0.01
CA MET A 393 -28.59 4.60 1.31
C MET A 393 -27.94 5.45 2.38
N ALA A 394 -28.65 5.69 3.47
CA ALA A 394 -28.08 6.39 4.62
C ALA A 394 -27.02 5.50 5.28
N LEU A 395 -25.87 6.09 5.57
CA LEU A 395 -24.77 5.39 6.25
C LEU A 395 -24.12 6.34 7.26
N PRO A 396 -24.45 6.22 8.57
CA PRO A 396 -23.98 7.17 9.57
C PRO A 396 -22.49 6.97 9.86
N ARG A 397 -21.74 8.08 9.85
CA ARG A 397 -20.28 8.11 10.07
C ARG A 397 -19.92 8.96 11.29
N ASP A 398 -20.42 8.55 12.45
CA ASP A 398 -20.27 9.32 13.69
C ASP A 398 -18.80 9.60 14.00
N GLY A 399 -18.46 10.87 14.15
CA GLY A 399 -17.11 11.33 14.48
C GLY A 399 -16.17 11.52 13.29
N ARG A 400 -16.59 11.22 12.05
CA ARG A 400 -15.84 11.61 10.84
C ARG A 400 -15.87 13.14 10.69
N ARG A 401 -14.75 13.72 10.28
CA ARG A 401 -14.66 15.13 9.89
C ARG A 401 -14.58 15.21 8.36
N ASP A 402 -13.51 15.81 7.85
CA ASP A 402 -13.29 16.05 6.43
C ASP A 402 -12.37 14.99 5.80
N GLU A 403 -12.00 13.93 6.54
CA GLU A 403 -11.16 12.87 6.00
C GLU A 403 -11.86 12.17 4.82
N PRO A 404 -11.15 11.88 3.72
CA PRO A 404 -11.71 11.12 2.61
C PRO A 404 -12.10 9.71 3.09
N VAL A 405 -13.18 9.18 2.50
CA VAL A 405 -13.69 7.84 2.82
C VAL A 405 -13.24 6.86 1.74
N SER A 406 -12.55 5.80 2.11
CA SER A 406 -12.32 4.67 1.21
C SER A 406 -13.30 3.56 1.52
N LEU A 407 -14.14 3.20 0.56
CA LEU A 407 -15.11 2.12 0.66
C LEU A 407 -14.58 0.88 -0.07
N ARG A 408 -14.64 -0.27 0.61
CA ARG A 408 -14.35 -1.60 0.08
C ARG A 408 -15.51 -2.56 0.36
N VAL A 409 -15.55 -3.66 -0.39
CA VAL A 409 -16.62 -4.67 -0.33
C VAL A 409 -16.02 -6.04 -0.01
N LEU A 410 -16.68 -6.78 0.88
CA LEU A 410 -16.41 -8.21 1.11
C LEU A 410 -17.74 -8.97 1.20
N GLY A 411 -18.06 -9.76 0.18
CA GLY A 411 -19.36 -10.41 0.07
C GLY A 411 -20.51 -9.39 0.07
N ALA A 412 -21.39 -9.49 1.06
CA ALA A 412 -22.50 -8.55 1.26
C ALA A 412 -22.17 -7.43 2.26
N ASP A 413 -20.97 -7.41 2.82
CA ASP A 413 -20.53 -6.40 3.78
C ASP A 413 -19.81 -5.24 3.07
N VAL A 414 -20.01 -4.04 3.60
CA VAL A 414 -19.30 -2.82 3.21
C VAL A 414 -18.35 -2.44 4.32
N VAL A 415 -17.11 -2.14 3.97
CA VAL A 415 -16.10 -1.66 4.92
C VAL A 415 -15.63 -0.29 4.47
N GLU A 416 -15.75 0.69 5.35
CA GLU A 416 -15.25 2.04 5.12
C GLU A 416 -14.06 2.33 6.02
N GLN A 417 -13.11 3.11 5.49
CA GLN A 417 -12.05 3.70 6.28
C GLN A 417 -12.01 5.21 6.07
N TRP A 418 -11.89 5.95 7.17
CA TRP A 418 -11.56 7.38 7.18
C TRP A 418 -10.59 7.67 8.32
N GLY A 419 -9.50 8.37 8.01
CA GLY A 419 -8.38 8.52 8.94
C GLY A 419 -7.93 7.15 9.49
N SER A 420 -7.89 7.02 10.81
CA SER A 420 -7.53 5.78 11.50
C SER A 420 -8.73 4.91 11.90
N ILE A 421 -9.94 5.20 11.42
CA ILE A 421 -11.15 4.45 11.78
C ILE A 421 -11.57 3.57 10.61
N VAL A 422 -11.68 2.28 10.88
CA VAL A 422 -12.36 1.30 10.02
C VAL A 422 -13.73 1.02 10.62
N GLN A 423 -14.77 1.07 9.80
CA GLN A 423 -16.13 0.70 10.17
C GLN A 423 -16.73 -0.23 9.12
N ALA A 424 -17.32 -1.32 9.60
CA ALA A 424 -18.05 -2.25 8.75
C ALA A 424 -19.57 -2.07 8.91
N TYR A 425 -20.25 -2.44 7.84
CA TYR A 425 -21.70 -2.44 7.74
C TYR A 425 -22.14 -3.71 7.03
N SER A 426 -23.17 -4.35 7.59
CA SER A 426 -23.76 -5.57 7.05
C SER A 426 -25.19 -5.30 6.58
N PRO A 427 -25.78 -6.19 5.77
CA PRO A 427 -27.19 -6.08 5.37
C PRO A 427 -28.10 -5.86 6.61
N GLY A 428 -28.92 -4.81 6.57
CA GLY A 428 -29.79 -4.38 7.67
C GLY A 428 -31.24 -4.83 7.53
#